data_AF-A0A416JQT6-F1
#
_entry.id   AF-A0A416JQT6-F1
#
_cell.length_a   1.000
_cell.length_b   1.000
_cell.length_c   1.000
_cell.angle_alpha   90.00
_cell.angle_beta   90.00
_cell.angle_gamma   90.00
#
_symmetry.space_group_name_H-M   'P 1'
#
loop_
_entity.id
_entity.type
_entity.pdbx_description
1 polymer ?
#
loop_
_entity_poly.entity_id
_entity_poly.type
_entity_poly.pdbx_seq_one_letter_code
_entity_poly.pdbx_strand_id
1 'polypeptide(L)'
;MGKQSDSYDLERAKCYMENYLSKNVMASGLAKYCKIYLFYNSDSPELQDMEVNTFGTGVMEDSVLREILCQGNDLRTTEIIRKMKNCSRDPWELAEVLNCKYEKLKNIVGL
;
A
#
# COMPACT_ATOMS: atom_id res chain seq x y z
N MET A 1 -5.68 -26.51 5.31
CA MET A 1 -5.13 -26.55 3.94
C MET A 1 -5.69 -25.35 3.19
N GLY A 2 -4.93 -24.25 3.13
CA GLY A 2 -5.34 -23.03 2.42
C GLY A 2 -5.53 -23.35 0.93
N LYS A 3 -6.66 -22.96 0.34
CA LYS A 3 -6.92 -23.21 -1.08
C LYS A 3 -5.93 -22.41 -1.91
N GLN A 4 -5.38 -23.03 -2.95
CA GLN A 4 -4.42 -22.43 -3.87
C GLN A 4 -4.94 -21.11 -4.51
N SER A 5 -6.27 -20.90 -4.58
CA SER A 5 -6.88 -19.66 -5.06
C SER A 5 -6.63 -18.46 -4.15
N ASP A 6 -6.53 -18.67 -2.83
CA ASP A 6 -6.40 -17.57 -1.86
C ASP A 6 -5.00 -16.92 -1.95
N SER A 7 -3.97 -17.68 -2.34
CA SER A 7 -2.62 -17.15 -2.57
C SER A 7 -2.52 -16.25 -3.80
N TYR A 8 -3.24 -16.55 -4.89
CA TYR A 8 -3.24 -15.71 -6.09
C TYR A 8 -4.01 -14.40 -5.88
N ASP A 9 -5.10 -14.45 -5.11
CA ASP A 9 -5.86 -13.24 -4.75
C ASP A 9 -5.06 -12.34 -3.83
N LEU A 10 -4.34 -12.93 -2.87
CA LEU A 10 -3.42 -12.22 -1.98
C LEU A 10 -2.32 -11.51 -2.78
N GLU A 11 -1.66 -12.21 -3.70
CA GLU A 11 -0.57 -11.63 -4.49
C GLU A 11 -1.06 -10.48 -5.40
N ARG A 12 -2.26 -10.62 -5.98
CA ARG A 12 -2.86 -9.55 -6.79
C ARG A 12 -3.22 -8.33 -5.94
N ALA A 13 -3.81 -8.55 -4.78
CA ALA A 13 -4.13 -7.48 -3.84
C ALA A 13 -2.86 -6.74 -3.39
N LYS A 14 -1.80 -7.50 -3.03
CA LYS A 14 -0.49 -6.98 -2.67
C LYS A 14 0.09 -6.08 -3.76
N CYS A 15 0.21 -6.58 -4.99
CA CYS A 15 0.70 -5.78 -6.13
C CYS A 15 -0.11 -4.49 -6.34
N TYR A 16 -1.43 -4.55 -6.16
CA TYR A 16 -2.29 -3.36 -6.28
C TYR A 16 -1.95 -2.32 -5.20
N MET A 17 -1.86 -2.75 -3.95
CA MET A 17 -1.55 -1.90 -2.80
C MET A 17 -0.17 -1.24 -2.93
N GLU A 18 0.86 -2.03 -3.24
CA GLU A 18 2.23 -1.55 -3.40
C GLU A 18 2.32 -0.43 -4.44
N ASN A 19 1.70 -0.64 -5.61
CA ASN A 19 1.68 0.35 -6.68
C ASN A 19 0.89 1.60 -6.28
N TYR A 20 -0.24 1.43 -5.59
CA TYR A 20 -1.05 2.56 -5.14
C TYR A 20 -0.31 3.44 -4.14
N LEU A 21 0.28 2.82 -3.11
CA LEU A 21 1.07 3.53 -2.10
C LEU A 21 2.27 4.24 -2.75
N SER A 22 3.00 3.55 -3.63
CA SER A 22 4.18 4.13 -4.30
C SER A 22 3.80 5.36 -5.13
N LYS A 23 2.67 5.28 -5.86
CA LYS A 23 2.15 6.42 -6.63
C LYS A 23 1.73 7.59 -5.74
N ASN A 24 1.13 7.33 -4.58
CA ASN A 24 0.77 8.40 -3.65
C ASN A 24 1.99 9.09 -3.05
N VAL A 25 3.04 8.33 -2.69
CA VAL A 25 4.31 8.91 -2.23
C VAL A 25 4.89 9.82 -3.32
N MET A 26 4.93 9.37 -4.58
CA MET A 26 5.41 10.20 -5.68
C MET A 26 4.53 11.43 -5.95
N ALA A 27 3.21 11.27 -5.95
CA ALA A 27 2.24 12.35 -6.18
C ALA A 27 2.22 13.39 -5.04
N SER A 28 2.55 12.97 -3.82
CA SER A 28 2.70 13.87 -2.67
C SER A 28 3.96 14.73 -2.76
N GLY A 29 4.91 14.40 -3.63
CA GLY A 29 6.19 15.09 -3.75
C GLY A 29 7.22 14.64 -2.71
N LEU A 30 6.93 13.59 -1.94
CA LEU A 30 7.84 13.06 -0.93
C LEU A 30 9.02 12.28 -1.52
N ALA A 31 8.90 11.80 -2.75
CA ALA A 31 10.00 11.21 -3.50
C ALA A 31 9.77 11.33 -5.01
N LYS A 32 10.85 11.34 -5.81
CA LYS A 32 10.74 11.29 -7.27
C LYS A 32 10.49 9.87 -7.78
N TYR A 33 11.10 8.89 -7.13
CA TYR A 33 10.89 7.47 -7.36
C TYR A 33 10.63 6.79 -6.02
N CYS A 34 9.70 5.85 -6.01
CA CYS A 34 9.39 5.08 -4.81
C CYS A 34 8.99 3.66 -5.22
N LYS A 35 9.54 2.67 -4.52
CA LYS A 35 9.11 1.29 -4.59
C LYS A 35 8.77 0.82 -3.19
N ILE A 36 7.66 0.11 -3.09
CA ILE A 36 7.15 -0.42 -1.83
C ILE A 36 6.95 -1.92 -2.00
N TYR A 37 7.32 -2.67 -0.98
CA TYR A 37 7.01 -4.08 -0.86
C TYR A 37 6.26 -4.35 0.43
N LEU A 38 5.18 -5.13 0.34
CA LEU A 38 4.38 -5.55 1.49
C LEU A 38 4.60 -7.03 1.76
N PHE A 39 4.81 -7.36 3.04
CA PHE A 39 5.02 -8.72 3.49
C PHE A 39 3.82 -9.14 4.34
N TYR A 40 3.18 -10.23 3.94
CA TYR A 40 2.02 -10.81 4.63
C TYR A 40 2.29 -12.28 4.91
N ASN A 41 1.78 -12.74 6.04
CA ASN A 41 1.69 -14.16 6.34
C ASN A 41 0.39 -14.72 5.73
N SER A 42 0.42 -15.94 5.20
CA SER A 42 -0.78 -16.59 4.62
C SER A 42 -1.92 -16.75 5.63
N ASP A 43 -1.58 -16.76 6.92
CA ASP A 43 -2.48 -17.12 8.00
C ASP A 43 -3.08 -15.88 8.70
N SER A 44 -2.65 -14.67 8.33
CA SER A 44 -3.13 -13.42 8.91
C SER A 44 -3.39 -12.37 7.84
N PRO A 45 -4.52 -11.64 7.91
CA PRO A 45 -4.77 -10.52 7.01
C PRO A 45 -3.97 -9.25 7.38
N GLU A 46 -3.30 -9.25 8.53
CA GLU A 46 -2.50 -8.12 9.00
C GLU A 46 -1.16 -8.05 8.28
N LEU A 47 -0.73 -6.81 7.99
CA LEU A 47 0.59 -6.56 7.43
C LEU A 47 1.66 -6.97 8.44
N GLN A 48 2.58 -7.83 8.02
CA GLN A 48 3.71 -8.21 8.86
C GLN A 48 4.83 -7.17 8.77
N ASP A 49 5.18 -6.76 7.55
CA ASP A 49 6.19 -5.74 7.34
C ASP A 49 6.00 -5.01 6.01
N MET A 50 6.63 -3.84 5.90
CA MET A 50 6.71 -3.03 4.69
C MET A 50 8.14 -2.58 4.48
N GLU A 51 8.65 -2.77 3.27
CA GLU A 51 9.89 -2.17 2.80
C GLU A 51 9.56 -0.99 1.88
N VAL A 52 10.26 0.12 2.09
CA VAL A 52 10.17 1.33 1.27
C VAL A 52 11.56 1.63 0.73
N ASN A 53 11.66 1.93 -0.56
CA ASN A 53 12.90 2.35 -1.19
C ASN A 53 12.64 3.53 -2.13
N THR A 54 13.19 4.70 -1.81
CA THR A 54 13.07 5.90 -2.64
C THR A 54 14.24 6.12 -3.60
N PHE A 55 15.20 5.20 -3.63
CA PHE A 55 16.41 5.26 -4.46
C PHE A 55 17.20 6.56 -4.27
N GLY A 56 17.20 7.10 -3.04
CA GLY A 56 17.88 8.36 -2.70
C GLY A 56 17.19 9.62 -3.24
N THR A 57 15.92 9.50 -3.67
CA THR A 57 15.13 10.65 -4.14
C THR A 57 14.06 11.11 -3.17
N GLY A 58 13.98 10.48 -2.00
CA GLY A 58 13.11 10.88 -0.91
C GLY A 58 13.53 12.22 -0.31
N VAL A 59 12.54 13.01 0.10
CA VAL A 59 12.75 14.24 0.90
C VAL A 59 13.14 13.90 2.35
N MET A 60 12.90 12.65 2.77
CA MET A 60 13.24 12.11 4.09
C MET A 60 13.71 10.66 3.98
N GLU A 61 14.18 10.08 5.08
CA GLU A 61 14.60 8.69 5.12
C GLU A 61 13.45 7.70 4.84
N ASP A 62 13.79 6.61 4.16
CA ASP A 62 12.85 5.54 3.80
C ASP A 62 12.18 4.91 5.03
N SER A 63 12.90 4.85 6.16
CA SER A 63 12.41 4.39 7.47
C SER A 63 11.25 5.26 7.99
N VAL A 64 11.36 6.58 7.84
CA VAL A 64 10.35 7.55 8.26
C VAL A 64 9.13 7.47 7.33
N LEU A 65 9.35 7.36 6.01
CA LEU A 65 8.25 7.15 5.06
C LEU A 65 7.48 5.86 5.35
N ARG A 66 8.18 4.76 5.65
CA ARG A 66 7.56 3.51 6.07
C ARG A 66 6.65 3.72 7.28
N GLU A 67 7.11 4.43 8.30
CA GLU A 67 6.32 4.67 9.51
C GLU A 67 5.06 5.50 9.23
N ILE A 68 5.18 6.57 8.44
CA ILE A 68 4.03 7.40 8.00
C ILE A 68 3.00 6.55 7.25
N LEU A 69 3.47 5.69 6.34
CA LEU A 69 2.61 4.81 5.55
C LEU A 69 1.94 3.73 6.40
N CYS A 70 2.58 3.23 7.46
CA CYS A 70 1.99 2.25 8.37
C CYS A 70 0.98 2.87 9.34
N GLN A 71 1.23 4.08 9.85
CA GLN A 71 0.36 4.71 10.85
C GLN A 71 -0.92 5.31 10.25
N GLY A 72 -0.88 5.74 8.99
CA GLY A 72 -1.98 6.46 8.35
C GLY A 72 -3.03 5.60 7.65
N ASN A 73 -2.78 4.30 7.45
CA ASN A 73 -3.47 3.50 6.44
C ASN A 73 -3.93 2.14 6.96
N ASP A 74 -5.10 1.68 6.52
CA ASP A 74 -5.55 0.31 6.75
C ASP A 74 -4.98 -0.59 5.66
N LEU A 75 -3.92 -1.33 6.00
CA LEU A 75 -3.19 -2.19 5.07
C LEU A 75 -3.62 -3.66 5.17
N ARG A 76 -4.79 -3.95 5.73
CA ARG A 76 -5.32 -5.31 5.82
C ARG A 76 -5.82 -5.80 4.46
N THR A 77 -5.47 -7.03 4.10
CA THR A 77 -5.78 -7.60 2.77
C THR A 77 -7.24 -8.02 2.62
N THR A 78 -7.96 -8.24 3.72
CA THR A 78 -9.34 -8.75 3.74
C THR A 78 -10.29 -7.94 2.86
N GLU A 79 -10.30 -6.63 3.03
CA GLU A 79 -11.26 -5.75 2.33
C GLU A 79 -10.91 -5.57 0.86
N ILE A 80 -9.62 -5.55 0.51
CA ILE A 80 -9.20 -5.45 -0.90
C ILE A 80 -9.53 -6.74 -1.64
N ILE A 81 -9.21 -7.91 -1.07
CA ILE A 81 -9.55 -9.20 -1.68
C ILE A 81 -11.07 -9.31 -1.84
N ARG A 82 -11.84 -8.89 -0.84
CA ARG A 82 -13.31 -8.87 -0.90
C ARG A 82 -13.82 -7.99 -2.04
N LYS A 83 -13.31 -6.76 -2.18
CA LYS A 83 -13.71 -5.86 -3.28
C LYS A 83 -13.30 -6.40 -4.65
N MET A 84 -12.10 -6.96 -4.79
CA MET A 84 -11.63 -7.58 -6.03
C MET A 84 -12.53 -8.75 -6.46
N LYS A 85 -12.96 -9.61 -5.52
CA LYS A 85 -13.86 -10.73 -5.79
C LYS A 85 -15.27 -10.29 -6.19
N ASN A 86 -15.73 -9.14 -5.69
CA ASN A 86 -17.04 -8.57 -5.99
C ASN A 86 -17.12 -7.79 -7.32
N CYS A 87 -16.14 -7.96 -8.23
CA CYS A 87 -16.12 -7.40 -9.57
C CYS A 87 -16.11 -5.86 -9.64
N SER A 88 -15.49 -5.16 -8.67
CA SER A 88 -15.10 -3.77 -8.87
C SER A 88 -14.10 -3.70 -10.03
N ARG A 89 -14.54 -3.19 -11.18
CA ARG A 89 -13.67 -2.95 -12.34
C ARG A 89 -12.83 -1.68 -12.18
N ASP A 90 -13.21 -0.79 -11.28
CA ASP A 90 -12.55 0.49 -11.09
C ASP A 90 -11.39 0.36 -10.06
N PRO A 91 -10.14 0.59 -10.48
CA PRO A 91 -8.99 0.67 -9.57
C PRO A 91 -9.18 1.66 -8.41
N TRP A 92 -9.96 2.73 -8.59
CA TRP A 92 -10.17 3.76 -7.59
C TRP A 92 -11.04 3.28 -6.42
N GLU A 93 -11.96 2.34 -6.64
CA GLU A 93 -12.76 1.77 -5.56
C GLU A 93 -11.92 0.89 -4.62
N LEU A 94 -10.84 0.28 -5.13
CA LEU A 94 -9.87 -0.47 -4.32
C LEU A 94 -8.99 0.48 -3.50
N ALA A 95 -8.62 1.61 -4.09
CA ALA A 95 -7.82 2.65 -3.44
C ALA A 95 -8.51 3.27 -2.21
N GLU A 96 -9.84 3.41 -2.22
CA GLU A 96 -10.60 3.90 -1.07
C GLU A 96 -10.42 3.04 0.18
N VAL A 97 -10.17 1.74 0.03
CA VAL A 97 -9.96 0.81 1.15
C VAL A 97 -8.70 1.15 1.94
N LEU A 98 -7.64 1.56 1.23
CA LEU A 98 -6.33 1.84 1.85
C LEU A 98 -6.34 3.13 2.66
N ASN A 99 -7.32 4.02 2.43
CA ASN A 99 -7.44 5.34 3.06
C ASN A 99 -6.17 6.23 2.94
N CYS A 100 -5.23 5.85 2.08
CA CYS A 100 -3.97 6.52 1.81
C CYS A 100 -4.17 7.47 0.63
N LYS A 101 -4.31 8.77 0.88
CA LYS A 101 -4.40 9.77 -0.18
C LYS A 101 -3.18 10.67 -0.15
N TYR A 102 -2.63 11.03 -1.31
CA TYR A 102 -1.43 11.85 -1.39
C TYR A 102 -1.60 13.22 -0.71
N GLU A 103 -2.82 13.77 -0.66
CA GLU A 103 -3.13 15.01 0.06
C GLU A 103 -2.92 14.88 1.56
N LYS A 104 -3.26 13.72 2.14
CA LYS A 104 -2.97 13.45 3.56
C LYS A 104 -1.46 13.38 3.80
N LEU A 105 -0.73 12.73 2.89
CA LEU A 105 0.73 12.65 2.98
C LEU A 105 1.37 14.04 2.90
N LYS A 106 0.90 14.92 2.02
CA LYS A 106 1.37 16.32 1.95
C LYS A 106 1.19 17.06 3.27
N ASN A 107 -0.01 16.96 3.85
CA ASN A 107 -0.33 17.64 5.11
C ASN A 107 0.51 17.16 6.30
N ILE A 108 0.89 15.88 6.35
CA ILE A 108 1.72 15.32 7.44
C ILE A 108 3.11 15.96 7.46
N VAL A 109 3.64 16.31 6.29
CA VAL A 109 5.01 16.82 6.15
C VAL A 109 5.04 18.35 5.99
N GLY A 110 3.87 18.99 6.00
CA GLY A 110 3.74 20.44 5.85
C GLY A 110 4.11 20.95 4.45
N LEU A 111 3.92 20.10 3.42
CA LEU A 111 4.16 20.40 1.99
C LEU A 111 2.89 20.87 1.27
#